data_AF-A0A9D9PB98-F1
#
_entry.id   AF-A0A9D9PB98-F1
#
_cell.length_a   1.000
_cell.length_b   1.000
_cell.length_c   1.000
_cell.angle_alpha   90.00
_cell.angle_beta   90.00
_cell.angle_gamma   90.00
#
_symmetry.space_group_name_H-M   'P 1'
#
loop_
_entity.id
_entity.type
_entity.pdbx_description
1 polymer ?
#
loop_
_entity_poly.entity_id
_entity_poly.type
_entity_poly.pdbx_seq_one_letter_code
_entity_poly.pdbx_strand_id
1 'polypeptide(L)'
;MIASLSLPPDSGRDAVLAVVRAGAISDDLGARLVRVAGFRNILVHQYMSIDYDHVYDMLQHELSAFEQFLNQVGAFLDAQSLL
;
A
#
# COMPACT_ATOMS: atom_id res chain seq x y z
N MET A 1 -2.51 -0.93 18.27
CA MET A 1 -2.79 -0.14 17.04
C MET A 1 -1.47 0.03 16.32
N ILE A 2 -1.36 -0.09 14.99
CA ILE A 2 -0.04 -0.18 14.30
C ILE A 2 0.93 1.00 14.62
N ALA A 3 0.42 2.14 15.09
CA ALA A 3 1.22 3.24 15.64
C ALA A 3 2.07 2.88 16.89
N SER A 4 1.69 1.85 17.67
CA SER A 4 2.43 1.38 18.84
C SER A 4 3.56 0.40 18.53
N LEU A 5 3.76 0.05 17.26
CA LEU A 5 4.78 -0.91 16.82
C LEU A 5 6.15 -0.26 16.52
N SER A 6 6.31 1.06 16.69
CA SER A 6 7.56 1.80 16.45
C SER A 6 8.26 1.43 15.14
N LEU A 7 7.49 1.10 14.11
CA LEU A 7 8.02 0.83 12.78
C LEU A 7 8.57 2.16 12.21
N PRO A 8 9.75 2.15 11.56
CA PRO A 8 10.31 3.34 10.94
C PRO A 8 9.30 4.00 9.99
N PRO A 9 9.33 5.34 9.80
CA PRO A 9 8.37 6.10 8.99
C PRO A 9 8.13 5.58 7.56
N ASP A 10 8.99 4.70 7.03
CA ASP A 10 8.96 4.20 5.66
C ASP A 10 8.71 2.69 5.54
N SER A 11 8.43 1.95 6.64
CA SER A 11 8.35 0.48 6.58
C SER A 11 7.28 -0.05 5.61
N GLY A 12 6.14 0.65 5.49
CA GLY A 12 5.08 0.29 4.56
C GLY A 12 5.47 0.56 3.09
N ARG A 13 6.14 1.68 2.85
CA ARG A 13 6.67 2.03 1.52
C ARG A 13 7.77 1.05 1.10
N ASP A 14 8.71 0.78 2.00
CA ASP A 14 9.83 -0.14 1.75
C ASP A 14 9.35 -1.55 1.46
N ALA A 15 8.32 -2.02 2.17
CA ALA A 15 7.67 -3.29 1.88
C ALA A 15 7.08 -3.31 0.46
N VAL A 16 6.32 -2.29 0.06
CA VAL A 16 5.77 -2.22 -1.31
C VAL A 16 6.89 -2.21 -2.36
N LEU A 17 7.94 -1.42 -2.15
CA LEU A 17 9.08 -1.36 -3.09
C LEU A 17 9.83 -2.68 -3.18
N ALA A 18 9.92 -3.46 -2.10
CA ALA A 18 10.53 -4.78 -2.14
C ALA A 18 9.73 -5.76 -3.02
N VAL A 19 8.40 -5.72 -2.93
CA VAL A 19 7.51 -6.59 -3.71
C VAL A 19 7.51 -6.20 -5.20
N VAL A 20 7.59 -4.90 -5.52
CA VAL A 20 7.81 -4.41 -6.90
C VAL A 20 9.14 -4.92 -7.46
N ARG A 21 10.25 -4.76 -6.71
CA ARG A 21 11.57 -5.23 -7.15
C ARG A 21 11.63 -6.74 -7.38
N ALA A 22 10.84 -7.51 -6.64
CA ALA A 22 10.70 -8.95 -6.83
C ALA A 22 9.89 -9.32 -8.09
N GLY A 23 9.29 -8.35 -8.79
CA GLY A 23 8.41 -8.58 -9.94
C GLY A 23 7.05 -9.15 -9.57
N ALA A 24 6.70 -9.15 -8.28
CA ALA A 24 5.45 -9.73 -7.79
C ALA A 24 4.23 -8.83 -8.05
N ILE A 25 4.47 -7.53 -8.22
CA ILE A 25 3.45 -6.56 -8.63
C ILE A 25 4.03 -5.57 -9.65
N SER A 26 3.17 -4.93 -10.45
CA SER A 26 3.57 -3.91 -11.43
C SER A 26 4.03 -2.61 -10.77
N ASP A 27 4.88 -1.86 -11.47
CA ASP A 27 5.39 -0.55 -11.01
C ASP A 27 4.26 0.46 -10.77
N ASP A 28 3.24 0.47 -11.63
CA ASP A 28 2.07 1.34 -11.49
C ASP A 28 1.30 1.03 -10.20
N LEU A 29 1.01 -0.26 -9.96
CA LEU A 29 0.34 -0.69 -8.74
C LEU A 29 1.18 -0.40 -7.49
N GLY A 30 2.50 -0.60 -7.58
CA GLY A 30 3.44 -0.23 -6.52
C GLY A 30 3.38 1.26 -6.18
N ALA A 31 3.39 2.14 -7.18
CA ALA A 31 3.29 3.58 -6.98
C ALA A 31 1.98 3.99 -6.30
N ARG A 32 0.86 3.34 -6.66
CA ARG A 32 -0.45 3.54 -6.02
C ARG A 32 -0.45 3.12 -4.56
N LEU A 33 0.04 1.91 -4.25
CA LEU A 33 0.10 1.38 -2.88
C LEU A 33 1.03 2.19 -1.97
N VAL A 34 2.10 2.76 -2.50
CA VAL A 34 2.96 3.70 -1.77
C VAL A 34 2.20 4.96 -1.35
N ARG A 35 1.34 5.51 -2.22
CA ARG A 35 0.49 6.66 -1.85
C ARG A 35 -0.50 6.28 -0.74
N VAL A 36 -1.10 5.10 -0.82
CA VAL A 36 -2.01 4.58 0.21
C VAL A 36 -1.29 4.40 1.55
N ALA A 37 -0.07 3.85 1.54
CA ALA A 37 0.76 3.72 2.74
C ALA A 37 1.11 5.08 3.37
N GLY A 38 1.40 6.09 2.55
CA GLY A 38 1.67 7.46 3.01
C GLY A 38 0.43 8.15 3.62
N PHE A 39 -0.74 7.96 3.03
CA PHE A 39 -1.98 8.52 3.53
C PHE A 39 -2.40 7.96 4.89
N ARG A 40 -2.14 6.67 5.13
CA ARG A 40 -2.32 6.07 6.46
C ARG A 40 -1.52 6.82 7.54
N ASN A 41 -0.35 7.38 7.20
CA ASN A 41 0.45 8.19 8.13
C ASN A 41 -0.16 9.58 8.34
N ILE A 42 -0.74 10.19 7.30
CA ILE A 42 -1.46 11.47 7.42
C ILE A 42 -2.66 11.32 8.37
N LEU A 43 -3.48 10.28 8.19
CA LEU A 43 -4.63 10.02 9.07
C LEU A 43 -4.24 9.79 10.53
N VAL A 44 -3.12 9.10 10.78
CA VAL A 44 -2.69 8.78 12.15
C VAL A 44 -2.00 9.95 12.84
N HIS A 45 -1.29 10.81 12.10
CA HIS A 45 -0.50 11.91 12.68
C HIS A 45 -1.21 13.26 12.67
N GLN A 46 -2.19 13.48 11.78
CA GLN A 46 -2.89 14.76 11.63
C GLN A 46 -4.37 14.69 12.03
N TYR A 47 -4.72 13.88 13.04
CA TYR A 47 -6.10 13.70 13.51
C TYR A 47 -6.86 15.02 13.80
N MET A 48 -6.16 16.13 14.05
CA MET A 48 -6.75 17.45 14.31
C MET A 48 -7.05 18.29 13.05
N SER A 49 -6.58 17.87 11.87
CA SER A 49 -6.68 18.63 10.62
C SER A 49 -6.80 17.69 9.41
N ILE A 50 -7.74 16.76 9.49
CA ILE A 50 -8.05 15.82 8.40
C ILE A 50 -8.80 16.58 7.29
N ASP A 51 -8.25 16.51 6.08
CA ASP A 51 -8.94 16.92 4.85
C ASP A 51 -9.86 15.78 4.38
N TYR A 52 -11.16 15.94 4.64
CA TYR A 52 -12.16 14.92 4.32
C TYR A 52 -12.37 14.70 2.82
N ASP A 53 -12.13 15.71 1.99
CA ASP A 53 -12.24 15.57 0.53
C ASP A 53 -11.12 14.65 0.03
N HIS A 54 -9.90 14.82 0.55
CA HIS A 54 -8.79 13.92 0.26
C HIS A 54 -9.06 12.49 0.75
N VAL A 55 -9.68 12.32 1.93
CA VAL A 55 -10.06 10.99 2.43
C VAL A 55 -11.08 10.33 1.50
N TYR A 56 -12.11 11.09 1.10
CA TYR A 56 -13.15 10.59 0.23
C TYR A 56 -12.57 10.16 -1.13
N ASP A 57 -11.74 11.00 -1.73
CA ASP A 57 -11.06 10.71 -3.00
C ASP A 57 -10.23 9.42 -2.94
N MET A 58 -9.43 9.27 -1.87
CA MET A 58 -8.63 8.08 -1.64
C MET A 58 -9.47 6.81 -1.52
N LEU A 59 -10.60 6.88 -0.81
CA LEU A 59 -11.53 5.76 -0.65
C LEU A 59 -12.25 5.41 -1.96
N GLN A 60 -12.51 6.37 -2.84
CA GLN A 60 -13.16 6.07 -4.12
C GLN A 60 -12.17 5.50 -5.15
N HIS A 61 -10.93 5.98 -5.17
CA HIS A 61 -10.03 5.72 -6.30
C HIS A 61 -8.95 4.67 -6.01
N GLU A 62 -8.53 4.49 -4.75
CA GLU A 62 -7.38 3.64 -4.43
C GLU A 62 -7.74 2.30 -3.79
N LEU A 63 -9.01 2.04 -3.47
CA LEU A 63 -9.44 0.73 -2.94
C LEU A 63 -9.19 -0.42 -3.93
N SER A 64 -9.33 -0.15 -5.24
CA SER A 64 -9.05 -1.13 -6.29
C SER A 64 -7.59 -1.61 -6.29
N ALA A 65 -6.66 -0.84 -5.74
CA ALA A 65 -5.26 -1.25 -5.63
C ALA A 65 -5.09 -2.48 -4.72
N PHE A 66 -5.94 -2.66 -3.71
CA PHE A 66 -5.87 -3.84 -2.84
C PHE A 66 -6.29 -5.12 -3.57
N GLU A 67 -7.35 -5.06 -4.37
CA GLU A 67 -7.78 -6.21 -5.18
C GLU A 67 -6.71 -6.58 -6.23
N GLN A 68 -6.14 -5.57 -6.89
CA GLN A 68 -5.06 -5.78 -7.86
C GLN A 68 -3.82 -6.39 -7.19
N PHE A 69 -3.49 -5.96 -5.96
CA PHE A 69 -2.38 -6.51 -5.19
C PHE A 69 -2.60 -7.99 -4.88
N LEU A 70 -3.77 -8.36 -4.37
CA LEU A 70 -4.11 -9.75 -4.06
C LEU A 70 -4.00 -10.65 -5.32
N ASN A 71 -4.52 -10.17 -6.45
CA ASN A 71 -4.46 -10.93 -7.71
C ASN A 71 -3.03 -11.12 -8.22
N GLN A 72 -2.23 -10.05 -8.25
CA GLN A 72 -0.86 -10.13 -8.79
C GLN A 72 0.08 -10.93 -7.89
N VAL A 73 -0.01 -10.74 -6.57
CA VAL A 73 0.79 -11.52 -5.62
C VAL A 73 0.35 -12.99 -5.63
N GLY A 74 -0.95 -13.27 -5.71
CA GLY A 74 -1.46 -14.64 -5.86
C GLY A 74 -0.87 -15.33 -7.08
N ALA A 75 -0.98 -14.70 -8.25
CA ALA A 75 -0.40 -15.23 -9.49
C ALA A 75 1.13 -15.43 -9.40
N PHE A 76 1.84 -14.51 -8.73
CA PHE A 76 3.28 -14.63 -8.50
C PHE A 76 3.67 -15.81 -7.60
N LEU A 77 2.89 -16.09 -6.56
CA LEU A 77 3.10 -17.23 -5.66
C LEU A 77 2.74 -18.57 -6.33
N ASP A 78 1.66 -18.59 -7.12
CA ASP A 78 1.28 -19.77 -7.92
C ASP A 78 2.39 -20.11 -8.93
N ALA A 79 2.96 -19.10 -9.60
CA ALA A 79 4.06 -19.30 -10.53
C ALA A 79 5.34 -19.85 -9.87
N GLN A 80 5.61 -19.48 -8.61
CA GLN A 80 6.76 -19.98 -7.86
C GLN A 80 6.55 -21.36 -7.25
N SER A 81 5.31 -21.75 -6.94
CA SER A 81 5.00 -23.08 -6.40
C SER A 81 4.96 -24.18 -7.48
N LEU A 82 5.04 -23.77 -8.75
CA LEU A 82 5.21 -24.63 -9.93
C LEU A 82 6.69 -24.86 -10.33
N LEU A 83 7.64 -24.35 -9.55
CA LEU A 83 9.09 -24.59 -9.64
C LEU A 83 9.58 -25.45 -8.48
#